data_AF-U2R734-F1
#
_entry.id   AF-U2R734-F1
#
_cell.length_a   1.000
_cell.length_b   1.000
_cell.length_c   1.000
_cell.angle_alpha   90.00
_cell.angle_beta   90.00
_cell.angle_gamma   90.00
#
_symmetry.space_group_name_H-M   'P 1'
#
loop_
_entity.id
_entity.type
_entity.pdbx_description
1 polymer ?
#
loop_
_entity_poly.entity_id
_entity_poly.type
_entity_poly.pdbx_seq_one_letter_code
_entity_poly.pdbx_strand_id
1 'polypeptide(L)'
;AARADLFIGRPWVVAARPENPREAVSLVEALILDLGATPVEMGAADHDAAVALVSHAPQIVSSLMAKRLAGSTDAALGLAGQGVRDVTRIAASEPELWVQILGANAPAIVEILHAYRDDLDRVLVALGDVDAAGSRRAIAEEIAGGNVGVSRLPGKHGQDKRYSSVVVMVEDRPGELARLLNELGDLDVNLEDLRLEHSPGAAFGLAEIAVLPEVLTRTVNDLTDRGWRIAG
;
A
#
# COMPACT_ATOMS: atom_id res chain seq x y z
N ALA A 1 -23.64 -6.58 -1.23
CA ALA A 1 -23.83 -8.04 -1.45
C ALA A 1 -22.80 -8.80 -0.61
N ALA A 2 -23.16 -9.94 -0.04
CA ALA A 2 -22.20 -10.81 0.65
C ALA A 2 -21.33 -11.57 -0.36
N ARG A 3 -20.06 -11.86 -0.01
CA ARG A 3 -19.13 -12.60 -0.86
C ARG A 3 -18.59 -13.82 -0.12
N ALA A 4 -18.60 -14.98 -0.77
CA ALA A 4 -18.11 -16.23 -0.19
C ALA A 4 -16.57 -16.31 -0.12
N ASP A 5 -15.88 -15.50 -0.92
CA ASP A 5 -14.42 -15.47 -1.04
C ASP A 5 -13.75 -14.44 -0.12
N LEU A 6 -14.51 -13.84 0.81
CA LEU A 6 -14.08 -12.68 1.58
C LEU A 6 -12.80 -12.94 2.40
N PHE A 7 -12.63 -14.16 2.89
CA PHE A 7 -11.58 -14.54 3.83
C PHE A 7 -10.41 -15.32 3.20
N ILE A 8 -10.55 -15.74 1.93
CA ILE A 8 -9.55 -16.60 1.27
C ILE A 8 -8.18 -15.90 1.25
N GLY A 9 -7.16 -16.58 1.78
CA GLY A 9 -5.78 -16.10 1.86
C GLY A 9 -5.56 -14.92 2.79
N ARG A 10 -6.53 -14.56 3.64
CA ARG A 10 -6.43 -13.43 4.58
C ARG A 10 -5.98 -13.91 5.96
N PRO A 11 -5.11 -13.15 6.66
CA PRO A 11 -4.85 -13.43 8.07
C PRO A 11 -6.11 -13.18 8.90
N TRP A 12 -6.38 -14.06 9.85
CA TRP A 12 -7.46 -13.93 10.82
C TRP A 12 -6.90 -14.12 12.22
N VAL A 13 -6.92 -13.05 13.02
CA VAL A 13 -6.36 -13.07 14.37
C VAL A 13 -7.32 -13.76 15.35
N VAL A 14 -6.77 -14.70 16.12
CA VAL A 14 -7.44 -15.37 17.24
C VAL A 14 -6.78 -14.90 18.53
N ALA A 15 -7.47 -14.00 19.25
CA ALA A 15 -7.01 -13.47 20.53
C ALA A 15 -7.46 -14.34 21.72
N ALA A 16 -7.00 -15.60 21.72
CA ALA A 16 -7.29 -16.55 22.78
C ALA A 16 -6.64 -16.11 24.11
N ARG A 17 -7.36 -16.31 25.22
CA ARG A 17 -6.89 -16.06 26.58
C ARG A 17 -6.71 -17.39 27.34
N PRO A 18 -5.90 -17.44 28.40
CA PRO A 18 -5.66 -18.68 29.15
C PRO A 18 -6.92 -19.35 29.69
N GLU A 19 -7.97 -18.58 29.98
CA GLU A 19 -9.26 -19.11 30.44
C GLU A 19 -10.14 -19.69 29.31
N ASN A 20 -9.79 -19.49 28.04
CA ASN A 20 -10.53 -20.07 26.93
C ASN A 20 -10.21 -21.57 26.81
N PRO A 21 -11.21 -22.47 26.80
CA PRO A 21 -10.98 -23.88 26.58
C PRO A 21 -10.31 -24.12 25.23
N ARG A 22 -9.24 -24.92 25.19
CA ARG A 22 -8.51 -25.22 23.94
C ARG A 22 -9.42 -25.76 22.85
N GLU A 23 -10.39 -26.60 23.21
CA GLU A 23 -11.40 -27.15 22.28
C GLU A 23 -12.21 -26.05 21.59
N ALA A 24 -12.61 -25.01 22.32
CA ALA A 24 -13.33 -23.88 21.75
C ALA A 24 -12.44 -23.05 20.80
N VAL A 25 -11.17 -22.85 21.16
CA VAL A 25 -10.20 -22.15 20.30
C VAL A 25 -9.96 -22.94 19.01
N SER A 26 -9.75 -24.26 19.11
CA SER A 26 -9.55 -25.14 17.95
C SER A 26 -10.77 -25.20 17.04
N LEU A 27 -11.99 -25.08 17.57
CA LEU A 27 -13.20 -24.98 16.73
C LEU A 27 -13.19 -23.69 15.89
N VAL A 28 -12.76 -22.57 16.47
CA VAL A 28 -12.63 -21.29 15.75
C VAL A 28 -11.52 -21.37 14.71
N GLU A 29 -10.37 -21.94 15.05
CA GLU A 29 -9.25 -22.14 14.10
C GLU A 29 -9.66 -23.03 12.92
N ALA A 30 -10.40 -24.11 13.18
CA ALA A 30 -10.94 -24.98 12.13
C ALA A 30 -11.88 -24.22 11.19
N LEU A 31 -12.79 -23.40 11.73
CA LEU A 31 -13.66 -22.55 10.92
C LEU A 31 -12.87 -21.57 10.03
N ILE A 32 -11.82 -20.95 10.58
CA ILE A 32 -10.96 -20.02 9.83
C ILE A 32 -10.31 -20.74 8.64
N LEU A 33 -9.80 -21.96 8.88
CA LEU A 33 -9.19 -22.80 7.83
C LEU A 33 -10.23 -23.23 6.78
N ASP A 34 -11.43 -23.62 7.19
CA ASP A 34 -12.53 -24.00 6.29
C ASP A 34 -12.95 -22.84 5.37
N LEU A 35 -12.82 -21.59 5.85
CA LEU A 35 -13.05 -20.37 5.07
C LEU A 35 -11.85 -19.95 4.20
N GLY A 36 -10.77 -20.74 4.20
CA GLY A 36 -9.56 -20.49 3.43
C GLY A 36 -8.69 -19.35 3.97
N ALA A 37 -8.94 -18.89 5.19
CA ALA A 37 -8.12 -17.89 5.87
C ALA A 37 -6.93 -18.53 6.58
N THR A 38 -5.98 -17.70 7.01
CA THR A 38 -4.81 -18.12 7.79
C THR A 38 -4.98 -17.71 9.24
N PRO A 39 -5.18 -18.64 10.18
CA PRO A 39 -5.29 -18.30 11.60
C PRO A 39 -3.95 -17.77 12.14
N VAL A 40 -4.02 -16.70 12.93
CA VAL A 40 -2.88 -16.09 13.60
C VAL A 40 -3.20 -15.94 15.09
N GLU A 41 -2.52 -16.71 15.95
CA GLU A 41 -2.67 -16.56 17.40
C GLU A 41 -1.85 -15.36 17.88
N MET A 42 -2.49 -14.43 18.58
CA MET A 42 -1.87 -13.18 19.06
C MET A 42 -2.62 -12.66 20.28
N GLY A 43 -1.93 -12.09 21.27
CA GLY A 43 -2.58 -11.45 22.41
C GLY A 43 -3.42 -10.24 21.96
N ALA A 44 -4.53 -9.96 22.66
CA ALA A 44 -5.41 -8.82 22.32
C ALA A 44 -4.67 -7.47 22.33
N ALA A 45 -3.79 -7.26 23.32
CA ALA A 45 -2.99 -6.03 23.40
C ALA A 45 -1.99 -5.92 22.24
N ASP A 46 -1.34 -7.03 21.86
CA ASP A 46 -0.41 -7.06 20.73
C ASP A 46 -1.13 -6.83 19.40
N HIS A 47 -2.33 -7.40 19.26
CA HIS A 47 -3.22 -7.14 18.12
C HIS A 47 -3.53 -5.66 18.01
N ASP A 48 -4.03 -5.06 19.09
CA ASP A 48 -4.44 -3.66 19.12
C ASP A 48 -3.28 -2.71 18.83
N ALA A 49 -2.09 -2.98 19.38
CA ALA A 49 -0.88 -2.24 19.05
C ALA A 49 -0.48 -2.40 17.57
N ALA A 50 -0.54 -3.62 17.03
CA ALA A 50 -0.23 -3.89 15.63
C ALA A 50 -1.21 -3.16 14.69
N VAL A 51 -2.52 -3.31 14.89
CA VAL A 51 -3.52 -2.65 14.02
C VAL A 51 -3.58 -1.14 14.22
N ALA A 52 -3.14 -0.61 15.37
CA ALA A 52 -2.94 0.83 15.53
C ALA A 52 -2.00 1.38 14.46
N LEU A 53 -0.87 0.69 14.24
CA LEU A 53 0.16 1.09 13.29
C LEU A 53 -0.20 0.77 11.84
N VAL A 54 -0.65 -0.46 11.57
CA VAL A 54 -0.82 -0.92 10.17
C VAL A 54 -2.19 -0.63 9.57
N SER A 55 -3.16 -0.14 10.37
CA SER A 55 -4.54 0.09 9.91
C SER A 55 -5.13 1.42 10.41
N HIS A 56 -5.16 1.64 11.73
CA HIS A 56 -5.92 2.75 12.32
C HIS A 56 -5.27 4.12 12.11
N ALA A 57 -3.98 4.28 12.41
CA ALA A 57 -3.27 5.54 12.18
C ALA A 57 -3.21 5.91 10.67
N PRO A 58 -2.92 4.96 9.74
CA PRO A 58 -3.04 5.22 8.30
C PRO A 58 -4.40 5.76 7.88
N GLN A 59 -5.49 5.26 8.45
CA GLN A 59 -6.83 5.76 8.14
C GLN A 59 -7.01 7.23 8.52
N ILE A 60 -6.52 7.64 9.71
CA ILE A 60 -6.57 9.04 10.14
C ILE A 60 -5.73 9.92 9.23
N VAL A 61 -4.49 9.51 8.92
CA VAL A 61 -3.60 10.26 8.03
C VAL A 61 -4.25 10.44 6.65
N SER A 62 -4.78 9.37 6.07
CA SER A 62 -5.50 9.39 4.80
C SER A 62 -6.70 10.34 4.82
N SER A 63 -7.52 10.27 5.87
CA SER A 63 -8.72 11.11 6.02
C SER A 63 -8.38 12.59 6.20
N LEU A 64 -7.35 12.91 6.98
CA LEU A 64 -6.89 14.28 7.18
C LEU A 64 -6.27 14.87 5.91
N MET A 65 -5.54 14.07 5.14
CA MET A 65 -4.99 14.49 3.85
C MET A 65 -6.11 14.72 2.82
N ALA A 66 -7.05 13.78 2.70
CA ALA A 66 -8.21 13.90 1.80
C ALA A 66 -9.06 15.14 2.15
N LYS A 67 -9.23 15.44 3.44
CA LYS A 67 -9.94 16.64 3.90
C LYS A 67 -9.33 17.95 3.36
N ARG A 68 -8.03 18.00 3.08
CA ARG A 68 -7.39 19.19 2.47
C ARG A 68 -7.86 19.46 1.05
N LEU A 69 -8.30 18.43 0.32
CA LEU A 69 -8.80 18.54 -1.05
C LEU A 69 -10.16 19.22 -1.13
N ALA A 70 -10.97 19.18 -0.06
CA ALA A 70 -12.33 19.74 -0.04
C ALA A 70 -12.38 21.27 -0.26
N GLY A 71 -11.28 21.98 0.02
CA GLY A 71 -11.15 23.42 -0.22
C GLY A 71 -10.39 23.79 -1.50
N SER A 72 -10.06 22.81 -2.34
CA SER A 72 -9.25 23.01 -3.55
C SER A 72 -10.10 23.48 -4.74
N THR A 73 -9.46 24.09 -5.74
CA THR A 73 -10.11 24.47 -7.01
C THR A 73 -10.15 23.28 -7.97
N ASP A 74 -11.11 23.29 -8.90
CA ASP A 74 -11.21 22.26 -9.95
C ASP A 74 -9.93 22.17 -10.78
N ALA A 75 -9.26 23.30 -11.03
CA ALA A 75 -7.99 23.35 -11.74
C ALA A 75 -6.89 22.59 -10.98
N ALA A 76 -6.80 22.76 -9.66
CA ALA A 76 -5.84 22.03 -8.83
C ALA A 76 -6.19 20.54 -8.70
N LEU A 77 -7.48 20.20 -8.58
CA LEU A 77 -7.95 18.80 -8.60
C LEU A 77 -7.71 18.13 -9.96
N GLY A 78 -7.72 18.89 -11.07
CA GLY A 78 -7.36 18.42 -12.39
C GLY A 78 -5.90 17.97 -12.53
N LEU A 79 -5.02 18.39 -11.61
CA LEU A 79 -3.62 17.94 -11.54
C LEU A 79 -3.44 16.67 -10.68
N ALA A 80 -4.51 16.11 -10.12
CA ALA A 80 -4.43 14.94 -9.26
C ALA A 80 -4.00 13.67 -10.02
N GLY A 81 -2.75 13.27 -9.81
CA GLY A 81 -2.20 11.99 -10.26
C GLY A 81 -2.51 10.81 -9.33
N GLN A 82 -1.87 9.67 -9.58
CA GLN A 82 -2.11 8.44 -8.80
C GLN A 82 -1.67 8.56 -7.34
N GLY A 83 -0.57 9.27 -7.05
CA GLY A 83 -0.04 9.38 -5.69
C GLY A 83 -1.04 9.92 -4.67
N VAL A 84 -1.82 10.96 -5.01
CA VAL A 84 -2.87 11.46 -4.09
C VAL A 84 -4.02 10.46 -3.96
N ARG A 85 -4.36 9.72 -5.04
CA ARG A 85 -5.40 8.69 -5.01
C ARG A 85 -5.01 7.54 -4.09
N ASP A 86 -3.75 7.11 -4.14
CA ASP A 86 -3.23 6.04 -3.29
C ASP A 86 -3.25 6.43 -1.80
N VAL A 87 -2.77 7.64 -1.49
CA VAL A 87 -2.74 8.17 -0.11
C VAL A 87 -4.15 8.37 0.44
N THR A 88 -5.12 8.75 -0.40
CA THR A 88 -6.48 9.09 0.03
C THR A 88 -7.51 7.98 -0.19
N ARG A 89 -7.12 6.83 -0.75
CA ARG A 89 -8.03 5.74 -1.13
C ARG A 89 -8.94 5.28 0.01
N ILE A 90 -8.39 5.19 1.23
CA ILE A 90 -9.12 4.67 2.41
C ILE A 90 -9.93 5.75 3.14
N ALA A 91 -9.73 7.04 2.83
CA ALA A 91 -10.49 8.15 3.39
C ALA A 91 -12.01 8.10 3.08
N ALA A 92 -12.41 7.36 2.04
CA ALA A 92 -13.81 7.15 1.66
C ALA A 92 -14.55 6.11 2.54
N SER A 93 -13.94 5.66 3.64
CA SER A 93 -14.55 4.70 4.56
C SER A 93 -15.70 5.29 5.37
N GLU A 94 -16.56 4.41 5.89
CA GLU A 94 -17.76 4.76 6.65
C GLU A 94 -17.39 5.40 8.02
N PRO A 95 -17.79 6.66 8.29
CA PRO A 95 -17.35 7.37 9.50
C PRO A 95 -17.82 6.78 10.82
N GLU A 96 -19.06 6.27 10.92
CA GLU A 96 -19.63 5.80 12.19
C GLU A 96 -18.86 4.58 12.73
N LEU A 97 -18.51 3.63 11.85
CA LEU A 97 -17.66 2.48 12.13
C LEU A 97 -16.28 2.92 12.59
N TRP A 98 -15.66 3.87 11.88
CA TRP A 98 -14.31 4.30 12.23
C TRP A 98 -14.26 5.06 13.54
N VAL A 99 -15.29 5.81 13.92
CA VAL A 99 -15.38 6.41 15.26
C VAL A 99 -15.34 5.34 16.35
N GLN A 100 -16.02 4.22 16.16
CA GLN A 100 -16.00 3.10 17.11
C GLN A 100 -14.62 2.42 17.18
N ILE A 101 -14.03 2.11 16.02
CA ILE A 101 -12.70 1.47 15.93
C ILE A 101 -11.63 2.35 16.59
N LEU A 102 -11.61 3.64 16.24
CA LEU A 102 -10.63 4.59 16.76
C LEU A 102 -10.85 4.84 18.26
N GLY A 103 -12.10 4.93 18.70
CA GLY A 103 -12.45 5.08 20.11
C GLY A 103 -11.99 3.89 20.96
N ALA A 104 -12.14 2.67 20.45
CA ALA A 104 -11.74 1.45 21.16
C ALA A 104 -10.22 1.32 21.34
N ASN A 105 -9.42 1.91 20.44
CA ASN A 105 -7.97 1.77 20.45
C ASN A 105 -7.20 3.11 20.57
N ALA A 106 -7.86 4.12 21.13
CA ALA A 106 -7.34 5.50 21.14
C ALA A 106 -5.94 5.65 21.74
N PRO A 107 -5.57 5.01 22.88
CA PRO A 107 -4.24 5.19 23.48
C PRO A 107 -3.09 4.79 22.53
N ALA A 108 -3.17 3.63 21.88
CA ALA A 108 -2.15 3.16 20.95
C ALA A 108 -2.08 4.04 19.69
N ILE A 109 -3.23 4.52 19.21
CA ILE A 109 -3.29 5.42 18.05
C ILE A 109 -2.64 6.77 18.37
N VAL A 110 -2.91 7.33 19.54
CA VAL A 110 -2.37 8.63 19.97
C VAL A 110 -0.84 8.61 20.02
N GLU A 111 -0.24 7.53 20.52
CA GLU A 111 1.21 7.37 20.56
C GLU A 111 1.82 7.47 19.15
N ILE A 112 1.25 6.74 18.17
CA ILE A 112 1.70 6.74 16.78
C ILE A 112 1.50 8.11 16.14
N LEU A 113 0.36 8.75 16.37
CA LEU A 113 0.07 10.07 15.80
C LEU A 113 0.96 11.17 16.40
N HIS A 114 1.40 11.03 17.65
CA HIS A 114 2.40 11.92 18.24
C HIS A 114 3.76 11.76 17.56
N ALA A 115 4.25 10.53 17.39
CA ALA A 115 5.48 10.29 16.66
C ALA A 115 5.40 10.84 15.23
N TYR A 116 4.31 10.56 14.51
CA TYR A 116 4.07 11.08 13.17
C TYR A 116 4.06 12.62 13.11
N ARG A 117 3.43 13.28 14.11
CA ARG A 117 3.44 14.75 14.21
C ARG A 117 4.86 15.26 14.42
N ASP A 118 5.63 14.64 15.31
CA ASP A 118 6.99 15.07 15.60
C ASP A 118 7.91 14.90 14.37
N ASP A 119 7.67 13.88 13.54
CA ASP A 119 8.33 13.70 12.23
C ASP A 119 7.92 14.80 11.24
N LEU A 120 6.62 15.08 11.15
CA LEU A 120 6.09 16.16 10.32
C LEU A 120 6.67 17.53 10.72
N ASP A 121 6.77 17.81 12.02
CA ASP A 121 7.34 19.07 12.53
C ASP A 121 8.81 19.23 12.12
N ARG A 122 9.60 18.14 12.10
CA ARG A 122 10.98 18.18 11.59
C ARG A 122 11.03 18.51 10.09
N VAL A 123 10.13 17.93 9.30
CA VAL A 123 10.01 18.27 7.87
C VAL A 123 9.59 19.72 7.68
N LEU A 124 8.63 20.22 8.46
CA LEU A 124 8.16 21.61 8.39
C LEU A 124 9.28 22.60 8.70
N VAL A 125 10.09 22.34 9.74
CA VAL A 125 11.27 23.16 10.07
C VAL A 125 12.26 23.18 8.91
N ALA A 126 12.57 22.01 8.34
CA ALA A 126 13.53 21.91 7.24
C ALA A 126 13.03 22.55 5.94
N LEU A 127 11.72 22.47 5.64
CA LEU A 127 11.11 23.12 4.48
C LEU A 127 10.94 24.64 4.66
N GLY A 128 10.91 25.13 5.91
CA GLY A 128 10.85 26.56 6.21
C GLY A 128 12.08 27.34 5.74
N ASP A 129 13.25 26.69 5.72
CA ASP A 129 14.48 27.20 5.11
C ASP A 129 15.33 26.03 4.61
N VAL A 130 15.20 25.70 3.32
CA VAL A 130 15.87 24.55 2.70
C VAL A 130 17.39 24.77 2.54
N ASP A 131 17.85 26.02 2.57
CA ASP A 131 19.26 26.37 2.41
C ASP A 131 19.99 26.49 3.76
N ALA A 132 19.25 26.53 4.87
CA ALA A 132 19.82 26.42 6.21
C ALA A 132 20.62 25.11 6.38
N ALA A 133 21.67 25.19 7.20
CA ALA A 133 22.55 24.07 7.46
C ALA A 133 21.76 22.88 8.05
N GLY A 134 21.75 21.76 7.31
CA GLY A 134 21.13 20.51 7.75
C GLY A 134 19.71 20.26 7.26
N SER A 135 19.01 21.26 6.69
CA SER A 135 17.62 21.10 6.24
C SER A 135 17.45 20.03 5.16
N ARG A 136 18.29 20.07 4.11
CA ARG A 136 18.25 19.04 3.05
C ARG A 136 18.51 17.63 3.58
N ARG A 137 19.41 17.51 4.57
CA ARG A 137 19.70 16.23 5.21
C ARG A 137 18.50 15.74 6.01
N ALA A 138 17.85 16.60 6.79
CA ALA A 138 16.65 16.25 7.55
C ALA A 138 15.53 15.74 6.62
N ILE A 139 15.26 16.44 5.51
CA ILE A 139 14.27 15.99 4.51
C ILE A 139 14.66 14.62 3.94
N ALA A 140 15.92 14.43 3.58
CA ALA A 140 16.41 13.16 3.04
C ALA A 140 16.30 12.01 4.06
N GLU A 141 16.53 12.28 5.35
CA GLU A 141 16.42 11.29 6.42
C GLU A 141 14.98 10.82 6.62
N GLU A 142 13.99 11.73 6.61
CA GLU A 142 12.58 11.35 6.74
C GLU A 142 12.09 10.54 5.53
N ILE A 143 12.50 10.93 4.31
CA ILE A 143 12.18 10.17 3.09
C ILE A 143 12.84 8.78 3.12
N ALA A 144 14.11 8.71 3.52
CA ALA A 144 14.83 7.44 3.62
C ALA A 144 14.23 6.52 4.70
N GLY A 145 13.78 7.09 5.83
CA GLY A 145 13.04 6.37 6.86
C GLY A 145 11.75 5.75 6.32
N GLY A 146 10.99 6.50 5.52
CA GLY A 146 9.82 5.98 4.81
C GLY A 146 10.15 4.81 3.87
N ASN A 147 11.25 4.91 3.10
CA ASN A 147 11.71 3.82 2.23
C ASN A 147 12.04 2.54 3.01
N VAL A 148 12.68 2.67 4.18
CA VAL A 148 12.95 1.55 5.08
C VAL A 148 11.66 0.97 5.66
N GLY A 149 10.69 1.81 6.00
CA GLY A 149 9.37 1.37 6.47
C GLY A 149 8.65 0.52 5.43
N VAL A 150 8.62 0.98 4.17
CA VAL A 150 8.00 0.25 3.05
C VAL A 150 8.69 -1.07 2.79
N SER A 151 10.02 -1.15 2.83
CA SER A 151 10.73 -2.41 2.57
C SER A 151 10.43 -3.49 3.63
N ARG A 152 9.98 -3.11 4.83
CA ARG A 152 9.59 -4.08 5.85
C ARG A 152 8.22 -4.73 5.62
N LEU A 153 7.44 -4.24 4.66
CA LEU A 153 6.15 -4.82 4.32
C LEU A 153 6.37 -6.15 3.55
N PRO A 154 5.63 -7.22 3.86
CA PRO A 154 5.80 -8.50 3.17
C PRO A 154 5.38 -8.40 1.69
N GLY A 155 6.23 -8.87 0.78
CA GLY A 155 5.90 -9.05 -0.64
C GLY A 155 5.08 -10.32 -0.92
N LYS A 156 4.68 -10.54 -2.18
CA LYS A 156 3.87 -11.68 -2.66
C LYS A 156 4.41 -13.06 -2.25
N HIS A 157 5.72 -13.18 -2.03
CA HIS A 157 6.41 -14.40 -1.61
C HIS A 157 7.02 -14.34 -0.20
N GLY A 158 6.65 -13.36 0.63
CA GLY A 158 7.11 -13.25 2.02
C GLY A 158 8.60 -12.97 2.22
N GLN A 159 9.38 -12.84 1.14
CA GLN A 159 10.78 -12.43 1.16
C GLN A 159 10.94 -11.06 0.51
N ASP A 160 11.65 -10.18 1.21
CA ASP A 160 11.97 -8.82 0.78
C ASP A 160 13.07 -8.86 -0.30
N LYS A 161 12.66 -9.16 -1.54
CA LYS A 161 13.50 -8.86 -2.70
C LYS A 161 13.18 -7.45 -3.15
N ARG A 162 14.20 -6.59 -3.23
CA ARG A 162 14.08 -5.26 -3.87
C ARG A 162 13.62 -5.49 -5.30
N TYR A 163 12.40 -5.12 -5.63
CA TYR A 163 11.93 -5.17 -7.01
C TYR A 163 12.45 -3.95 -7.78
N SER A 164 12.62 -4.12 -9.08
CA SER A 164 12.85 -3.01 -10.01
C SER A 164 11.63 -2.87 -10.91
N SER A 165 11.23 -1.65 -11.25
CA SER A 165 10.09 -1.43 -12.11
C SER A 165 10.49 -1.07 -13.54
N VAL A 166 9.69 -1.54 -14.49
CA VAL A 166 9.68 -1.09 -15.89
C VAL A 166 8.30 -0.49 -16.17
N VAL A 167 8.25 0.71 -16.73
CA VAL A 167 6.99 1.36 -17.09
C VAL A 167 6.77 1.17 -18.58
N VAL A 168 5.70 0.47 -18.94
CA VAL A 168 5.33 0.17 -20.32
C VAL A 168 4.14 1.02 -20.71
N MET A 169 4.23 1.75 -21.82
CA MET A 169 3.08 2.44 -22.38
C MET A 169 2.15 1.42 -23.05
N VAL A 170 0.91 1.38 -22.58
CA VAL A 170 -0.14 0.50 -23.10
C VAL A 170 -1.16 1.37 -23.82
N GLU A 171 -1.39 1.11 -25.12
CA GLU A 171 -2.42 1.84 -25.85
C GLU A 171 -3.80 1.55 -25.23
N ASP A 172 -4.68 2.57 -25.19
CA ASP A 172 -6.05 2.41 -24.69
C ASP A 172 -6.94 1.72 -25.74
N ARG A 173 -6.67 0.43 -25.96
CA ARG A 173 -7.43 -0.44 -26.87
C ARG A 173 -7.69 -1.81 -26.22
N PRO A 174 -8.84 -2.44 -26.50
CA PRO A 174 -9.13 -3.77 -25.99
C PRO A 174 -8.03 -4.78 -26.32
N GLY A 175 -7.55 -5.49 -25.29
CA GLY A 175 -6.59 -6.58 -25.44
C GLY A 175 -5.12 -6.19 -25.30
N GLU A 176 -4.74 -4.90 -25.29
CA GLU A 176 -3.33 -4.51 -25.20
C GLU A 176 -2.69 -4.90 -23.86
N LEU A 177 -3.38 -4.71 -22.74
CA LEU A 177 -2.86 -5.19 -21.45
C LEU A 177 -2.72 -6.72 -21.43
N ALA A 178 -3.65 -7.46 -22.04
CA ALA A 178 -3.55 -8.91 -22.14
C ALA A 178 -2.37 -9.33 -23.03
N ARG A 179 -2.11 -8.60 -24.13
CA ARG A 179 -0.94 -8.79 -24.98
C ARG A 179 0.34 -8.60 -24.18
N LEU A 180 0.44 -7.54 -23.38
CA LEU A 180 1.60 -7.29 -22.52
C LEU A 180 1.86 -8.45 -21.55
N LEU A 181 0.81 -8.90 -20.86
CA LEU A 181 0.92 -10.01 -19.90
C LEU A 181 1.28 -11.33 -20.56
N ASN A 182 0.73 -11.63 -21.74
CA ASN A 182 1.09 -12.81 -22.51
C ASN A 182 2.55 -12.77 -22.97
N GLU A 183 3.01 -11.63 -23.47
CA GLU A 183 4.40 -11.49 -23.91
C GLU A 183 5.39 -11.61 -22.76
N LEU A 184 5.08 -11.08 -21.58
CA LEU A 184 5.88 -11.31 -20.37
C LEU A 184 5.93 -12.79 -19.99
N GLY A 185 4.81 -13.51 -20.13
CA GLY A 185 4.75 -14.95 -19.96
C GLY A 185 5.63 -15.72 -20.95
N ASP A 186 5.57 -15.36 -22.24
CA ASP A 186 6.40 -15.94 -23.30
C ASP A 186 7.90 -15.69 -23.08
N LEU A 187 8.25 -14.60 -22.40
CA LEU A 187 9.61 -14.22 -22.05
C LEU A 187 10.08 -14.81 -20.71
N ASP A 188 9.27 -15.66 -20.08
CA ASP A 188 9.52 -16.24 -18.76
C ASP A 188 9.89 -15.16 -17.72
N VAL A 189 9.12 -14.07 -17.73
CA VAL A 189 9.24 -12.95 -16.79
C VAL A 189 8.08 -13.01 -15.81
N ASN A 190 8.37 -13.33 -14.55
CA ASN A 190 7.39 -13.26 -13.47
C ASN A 190 7.11 -11.81 -13.07
N LEU A 191 5.84 -11.46 -12.87
CA LEU A 191 5.41 -10.18 -12.33
C LEU A 191 5.24 -10.26 -10.82
N GLU A 192 5.90 -9.35 -10.11
CA GLU A 192 5.83 -9.22 -8.66
C GLU A 192 4.71 -8.27 -8.24
N ASP A 193 4.54 -7.17 -8.99
CA ASP A 193 3.42 -6.24 -8.88
C ASP A 193 3.10 -5.65 -10.28
N LEU A 194 1.88 -5.18 -10.46
CA LEU A 194 1.41 -4.48 -11.65
C LEU A 194 0.54 -3.31 -11.22
N ARG A 195 0.93 -2.10 -11.62
CA ARG A 195 0.13 -0.89 -11.46
C ARG A 195 -0.20 -0.31 -12.81
N LEU A 196 -1.44 0.13 -12.98
CA LEU A 196 -1.89 0.74 -14.22
C LEU A 196 -2.37 2.16 -13.93
N GLU A 197 -1.65 3.14 -14.46
CA GLU A 197 -2.00 4.56 -14.35
C GLU A 197 -2.64 5.05 -15.64
N HIS A 198 -3.70 5.86 -15.50
CA HIS A 198 -4.33 6.55 -16.62
C HIS A 198 -4.23 8.05 -16.38
N SER A 199 -3.66 8.76 -17.36
CA SER A 199 -3.71 10.22 -17.37
C SER A 199 -5.05 10.66 -17.98
N PRO A 200 -5.84 11.51 -17.30
CA PRO A 200 -7.09 12.03 -17.86
C PRO A 200 -6.83 12.70 -19.22
N GLY A 201 -7.46 12.19 -20.28
CA GLY A 201 -7.33 12.72 -21.65
C GLY A 201 -6.19 12.14 -22.50
N ALA A 202 -5.39 11.22 -21.98
CA ALA A 202 -4.41 10.48 -22.77
C ALA A 202 -5.02 9.18 -23.34
N ALA A 203 -4.74 8.86 -24.61
CA ALA A 203 -5.19 7.61 -25.26
C ALA A 203 -4.27 6.41 -24.96
N PHE A 204 -3.59 6.43 -23.81
CA PHE A 204 -2.68 5.38 -23.35
C PHE A 204 -2.65 5.35 -21.82
N GLY A 205 -2.43 4.15 -21.29
CA GLY A 205 -2.08 3.91 -19.89
C GLY A 205 -0.58 3.68 -19.71
N LEU A 206 -0.10 3.84 -18.50
CA LEU A 206 1.25 3.45 -18.08
C LEU A 206 1.13 2.23 -17.17
N ALA A 207 1.64 1.09 -17.64
CA ALA A 207 1.72 -0.14 -16.85
C ALA A 207 3.10 -0.19 -16.19
N GLU A 208 3.17 0.09 -14.89
CA GLU A 208 4.36 -0.14 -14.08
C GLU A 208 4.39 -1.61 -13.65
N ILE A 209 5.39 -2.34 -14.12
CA ILE A 209 5.58 -3.76 -13.82
C ILE A 209 6.79 -3.90 -12.92
N ALA A 210 6.58 -4.43 -11.71
CA ALA A 210 7.67 -4.76 -10.80
C ALA A 210 8.18 -6.18 -11.11
N VAL A 211 9.50 -6.29 -11.32
CA VAL A 211 10.21 -7.54 -11.59
C VAL A 211 11.42 -7.67 -10.67
N LEU A 212 12.04 -8.84 -10.66
CA LEU A 212 13.32 -9.03 -10.01
C LEU A 212 14.43 -8.21 -10.71
N PRO A 213 15.35 -7.57 -9.97
CA PRO A 213 16.41 -6.75 -10.57
C PRO A 213 17.24 -7.49 -11.62
N GLU A 214 17.49 -8.79 -11.39
CA GLU A 214 18.25 -9.65 -12.28
C GLU A 214 17.63 -9.83 -13.68
N VAL A 215 16.32 -9.63 -13.83
CA VAL A 215 15.62 -9.77 -15.13
C VAL A 215 15.31 -8.44 -15.79
N LEU A 216 15.45 -7.30 -15.10
CA LEU A 216 14.99 -5.98 -15.58
C LEU A 216 15.55 -5.62 -16.97
N THR A 217 16.88 -5.65 -17.14
CA THR A 217 17.51 -5.26 -18.41
C THR A 217 17.07 -6.16 -19.56
N ARG A 218 16.91 -7.47 -19.30
CA ARG A 218 16.40 -8.43 -20.29
C ARG A 218 14.96 -8.07 -20.68
N THR A 219 14.09 -7.87 -19.68
CA THR A 219 12.68 -7.52 -19.89
C THR A 219 12.51 -6.25 -20.70
N VAL A 220 13.28 -5.19 -20.40
CA VAL A 220 13.24 -3.92 -21.15
C VAL A 220 13.60 -4.12 -22.62
N ASN A 221 14.71 -4.84 -22.88
CA ASN A 221 15.16 -5.09 -24.24
C ASN A 221 14.14 -5.95 -25.01
N ASP A 222 13.69 -7.05 -24.43
CA ASP A 222 12.77 -7.99 -25.08
C ASP A 222 11.40 -7.35 -25.37
N LEU A 223 10.87 -6.52 -24.46
CA LEU A 223 9.63 -5.78 -24.71
C LEU A 223 9.82 -4.72 -25.80
N THR A 224 10.97 -4.04 -25.82
CA THR A 224 11.29 -3.05 -26.87
C THR A 224 11.39 -3.73 -28.24
N ASP A 225 12.02 -4.90 -28.32
CA ASP A 225 12.14 -5.71 -29.53
C ASP A 225 10.76 -6.20 -30.03
N ARG A 226 9.82 -6.42 -29.10
CA ARG A 226 8.41 -6.73 -29.40
C ARG A 226 7.55 -5.49 -29.70
N GLY A 227 8.17 -4.31 -29.78
CA GLY A 227 7.52 -3.07 -30.20
C GLY A 227 6.80 -2.30 -29.10
N TRP A 228 6.99 -2.67 -27.83
CA TRP A 228 6.52 -1.86 -26.71
C TRP A 228 7.32 -0.58 -26.56
N ARG A 229 6.65 0.48 -26.13
CA ARG A 229 7.31 1.72 -25.72
C ARG A 229 7.50 1.69 -24.22
N ILE A 230 8.75 1.78 -23.79
CA ILE A 230 9.11 1.88 -22.37
C ILE A 230 9.17 3.37 -22.00
N ALA A 231 8.50 3.75 -20.93
CA ALA A 231 8.58 5.08 -20.34
C ALA A 231 9.68 5.08 -19.27
N GLY A 232 10.73 5.89 -19.48
CA GLY A 232 11.91 5.92 -18.63
C GLY A 232 13.16 6.20 -19.45
#